data_AF-A0A9J5Z8M1-F1
#
_entry.id   AF-A0A9J5Z8M1-F1
#
_cell.length_a   1.000
_cell.length_b   1.000
_cell.length_c   1.000
_cell.angle_alpha   90.00
_cell.angle_beta   90.00
_cell.angle_gamma   90.00
#
_symmetry.space_group_name_H-M   'P 1'
#
loop_
_entity.id
_entity.type
_entity.pdbx_description
1 polymer ?
#
loop_
_entity_poly.entity_id
_entity_poly.type
_entity_poly.pdbx_seq_one_letter_code
_entity_poly.pdbx_strand_id
1 'polypeptide(L)'
;MESSRISLRPFRLTDVDDILLWAGDKRVTSTIRWDTLTTKEEALSFIKEVCVPQPWHVSICIDDRSIGFLWVIHPAMSDDIEAVEIGYAIAVEYWGQGIATKALKMAIPRIFNDFPQIVKIIACAISKNKASHRVLEKAGFHYERSLTWHGDFKEYGNKSSRISLRPFRLTDVDDILLWAGDKRVTSTIRWDTLTTKEEALSFIKEVCVPQPWHVSICIDDRSIGFLWVIHPAMSDDIEAVEIGYAIAVEYWGQGIATKALKMAIPRIFNDFPQIVKIIACAISKNKASHRVLEKAGFHYDMIYINY
;
A
#
# COMPACT_ATOMS: atom_id res chain seq x y z
N MET A 1 -16.99 29.52 28.17
CA MET A 1 -16.32 28.21 28.16
C MET A 1 -15.07 28.37 27.32
N GLU A 2 -13.89 28.29 27.92
CA GLU A 2 -12.65 28.22 27.13
C GLU A 2 -12.69 26.93 26.31
N SER A 3 -12.50 27.06 25.00
CA SER A 3 -12.34 25.90 24.13
C SER A 3 -11.05 25.19 24.52
N SER A 4 -11.13 23.90 24.86
CA SER A 4 -9.95 23.05 25.12
C SER A 4 -8.85 23.26 24.08
N ARG A 5 -7.61 23.43 24.53
CA ARG A 5 -6.49 23.80 23.67
C ARG A 5 -5.79 22.55 23.16
N ILE A 6 -5.95 22.29 21.87
CA ILE A 6 -5.21 21.23 21.16
C ILE A 6 -3.76 21.68 20.93
N SER A 7 -2.80 20.82 21.23
CA SER A 7 -1.37 21.05 21.04
C SER A 7 -0.64 19.82 20.50
N LEU A 8 0.56 20.05 19.96
CA LEU A 8 1.51 19.01 19.54
C LEU A 8 2.80 19.20 20.33
N ARG A 9 3.25 18.17 21.05
CA ARG A 9 4.50 18.23 21.83
C ARG A 9 5.25 16.90 21.85
N PRO A 10 6.56 16.90 22.15
CA PRO A 10 7.27 15.65 22.42
C PRO A 10 6.60 14.83 23.52
N PHE A 11 6.74 13.50 23.43
CA PHE A 11 6.31 12.59 24.48
C PHE A 11 7.15 12.77 25.75
N ARG A 12 6.49 12.56 26.89
CA ARG A 12 7.11 12.50 28.22
C ARG A 12 6.91 11.09 28.75
N LEU A 13 7.84 10.61 29.58
CA LEU A 13 7.68 9.31 30.25
C LEU A 13 6.43 9.25 31.13
N THR A 14 5.98 10.40 31.62
CA THR A 14 4.73 10.54 32.40
C THR A 14 3.47 10.33 31.56
N ASP A 15 3.56 10.32 30.22
CA ASP A 15 2.42 10.05 29.34
C ASP A 15 2.07 8.55 29.30
N VAL A 16 2.84 7.67 29.96
CA VAL A 16 2.67 6.20 29.90
C VAL A 16 1.24 5.74 30.14
N ASP A 17 0.57 6.30 31.15
CA ASP A 17 -0.80 5.91 31.49
C ASP A 17 -1.81 6.38 30.44
N ASP A 18 -1.60 7.58 29.88
CA ASP A 18 -2.41 8.10 28.79
C ASP A 18 -2.20 7.31 27.49
N ILE A 19 -0.96 6.91 27.19
CA ILE A 19 -0.65 6.08 26.01
C ILE A 19 -1.39 4.77 26.07
N LEU A 20 -1.43 4.10 27.22
CA LEU A 20 -2.15 2.84 27.37
C LEU A 20 -3.65 2.96 27.06
N LEU A 21 -4.26 4.13 27.28
CA LEU A 21 -5.68 4.33 27.00
C LEU A 21 -5.98 4.29 25.49
N TRP A 22 -5.06 4.76 24.64
CA TRP A 22 -5.28 4.79 23.19
C TRP A 22 -4.48 3.72 22.44
N ALA A 23 -3.23 3.45 22.82
CA ALA A 23 -2.38 2.43 22.20
C ALA A 23 -2.73 1.00 22.66
N GLY A 24 -3.43 0.86 23.79
CA GLY A 24 -3.99 -0.42 24.25
C GLY A 24 -5.37 -0.76 23.66
N ASP A 25 -6.00 0.17 22.94
CA ASP A 25 -7.30 -0.06 22.31
C ASP A 25 -7.13 -0.60 20.88
N LYS A 26 -7.52 -1.87 20.67
CA LYS A 26 -7.47 -2.52 19.35
C LYS A 26 -8.22 -1.76 18.25
N ARG A 27 -9.24 -0.97 18.60
CA ARG A 27 -9.96 -0.14 17.62
C ARG A 27 -9.05 0.95 17.05
N VAL A 28 -8.13 1.49 17.86
CA VAL A 28 -7.13 2.46 17.43
C VAL A 28 -6.02 1.74 16.66
N THR A 29 -5.45 0.67 17.23
CA THR A 29 -4.27 0.00 16.67
C THR A 29 -4.54 -0.82 15.41
N SER A 30 -5.78 -1.28 15.20
CA SER A 30 -6.19 -1.97 13.95
C SER A 30 -6.06 -1.13 12.68
N THR A 31 -5.78 0.16 12.80
CA THR A 31 -5.64 1.09 11.68
C THR A 31 -4.21 1.58 11.44
N ILE A 32 -3.25 1.08 12.22
CA ILE A 32 -1.83 1.47 12.20
C ILE A 32 -0.95 0.21 12.17
N ARG A 33 0.34 0.37 11.87
CA ARG A 33 1.25 -0.73 11.50
C ARG A 33 2.00 -1.39 12.66
N TRP A 34 1.64 -1.10 13.91
CA TRP A 34 2.32 -1.65 15.08
C TRP A 34 1.36 -2.38 16.03
N ASP A 35 1.93 -3.08 17.01
CA ASP A 35 1.16 -3.88 17.95
C ASP A 35 0.39 -3.05 18.99
N THR A 36 -0.64 -3.68 19.55
CA THR A 36 -1.39 -3.12 20.68
C THR A 36 -0.55 -3.19 21.93
N LEU A 37 -0.34 -2.05 22.60
CA LEU A 37 0.43 -1.98 23.83
C LEU A 37 -0.44 -2.42 25.00
N THR A 38 -0.06 -3.50 25.67
CA THR A 38 -0.84 -4.14 26.74
C THR A 38 -0.28 -3.90 28.13
N THR A 39 0.98 -3.49 28.25
CA THR A 39 1.66 -3.27 29.53
C THR A 39 2.31 -1.88 29.63
N LYS A 40 2.51 -1.40 30.86
CA LYS A 40 3.21 -0.12 31.11
C LYS A 40 4.65 -0.17 30.61
N GLU A 41 5.28 -1.34 30.70
CA GLU A 41 6.64 -1.58 30.24
C GLU A 41 6.73 -1.43 28.71
N GLU A 42 5.80 -2.01 27.96
CA GLU A 42 5.68 -1.83 26.51
C GLU A 42 5.46 -0.35 26.15
N ALA A 43 4.56 0.35 26.86
CA ALA A 43 4.31 1.78 26.64
C ALA A 43 5.53 2.65 26.96
N LEU A 44 6.30 2.34 28.00
CA LEU A 44 7.54 3.05 28.34
C LEU A 44 8.64 2.80 27.31
N SER A 45 8.81 1.56 26.86
CA SER A 45 9.75 1.20 25.79
C SER A 45 9.36 1.94 24.51
N PHE A 46 8.09 1.93 24.15
CA PHE A 46 7.54 2.67 23.02
C PHE A 46 7.89 4.18 23.09
N ILE A 47 7.70 4.84 24.24
CA ILE A 47 8.10 6.25 24.39
C ILE A 47 9.61 6.42 24.20
N LYS A 48 10.43 5.61 24.86
CA LYS A 48 11.89 5.78 24.91
C LYS A 48 12.57 5.48 23.58
N GLU A 49 12.13 4.42 22.92
CA GLU A 49 12.83 3.82 21.78
C GLU A 49 12.23 4.30 20.46
N VAL A 50 10.91 4.57 20.41
CA VAL A 50 10.24 4.99 19.19
C VAL A 50 9.99 6.50 19.18
N CYS A 51 9.48 7.07 20.27
CA CYS A 51 9.04 8.47 20.27
C CYS A 51 10.17 9.47 20.50
N VAL A 52 10.90 9.34 21.61
CA VAL A 52 11.92 10.31 22.03
C VAL A 52 13.04 10.53 20.99
N PRO A 53 13.53 9.50 20.26
CA PRO A 53 14.59 9.70 19.27
C PRO A 53 14.16 10.46 18.02
N GLN A 54 12.85 10.58 17.77
CA GLN A 54 12.30 11.07 16.50
C GLN A 54 11.60 12.41 16.70
N PRO A 55 12.10 13.53 16.13
CA PRO A 55 11.56 14.87 16.37
C PRO A 55 10.07 15.03 16.04
N TRP A 56 9.59 14.27 15.06
CA TRP A 56 8.21 14.31 14.58
C TRP A 56 7.34 13.17 15.10
N HIS A 57 7.83 12.40 16.07
CA HIS A 57 7.00 11.48 16.85
C HIS A 57 6.46 12.24 18.07
N VAL A 58 5.33 12.89 17.88
CA VAL A 58 4.77 13.85 18.84
C VAL A 58 3.42 13.41 19.37
N SER A 59 3.16 13.73 20.64
CA SER A 59 1.86 13.55 21.26
C SER A 59 0.90 14.60 20.74
N ILE A 60 -0.30 14.15 20.36
CA ILE A 60 -1.46 15.01 20.17
C ILE A 60 -2.10 15.18 21.54
N CYS A 61 -2.22 16.41 22.02
CA CYS A 61 -2.71 16.67 23.37
C CYS A 61 -3.97 17.53 23.38
N ILE A 62 -4.79 17.31 24.42
CA ILE A 62 -5.84 18.24 24.86
C ILE A 62 -5.52 18.64 26.30
N ASP A 63 -5.37 19.95 26.53
CA ASP A 63 -5.12 20.50 27.87
C ASP A 63 -3.94 19.78 28.58
N ASP A 64 -2.86 19.55 27.81
CA ASP A 64 -1.60 18.85 28.14
C ASP A 64 -1.70 17.32 28.36
N ARG A 65 -2.90 16.74 28.29
CA ARG A 65 -3.12 15.29 28.33
C ARG A 65 -2.84 14.64 26.98
N SER A 66 -2.09 13.53 26.94
CA SER A 66 -1.80 12.80 25.70
C SER A 66 -3.03 12.02 25.25
N ILE A 67 -3.52 12.28 24.05
CA ILE A 67 -4.75 11.64 23.52
C ILE A 67 -4.52 10.93 22.19
N GLY A 68 -3.29 10.93 21.71
CA GLY A 68 -2.95 10.37 20.42
C GLY A 68 -1.51 10.65 20.04
N PHE A 69 -1.22 10.25 18.81
CA PHE A 69 0.11 10.24 18.24
C PHE A 69 0.07 10.79 16.82
N LEU A 70 1.07 11.58 16.46
CA LEU A 70 1.37 11.96 15.09
C LEU A 70 2.84 11.60 14.85
N TRP A 71 3.12 10.93 13.74
CA TRP A 71 4.47 10.57 13.33
C TRP A 71 4.75 11.00 11.90
N VAL A 72 6.03 11.25 11.63
CA VAL A 72 6.56 11.47 10.30
C VAL A 72 7.79 10.58 10.14
N ILE A 73 7.85 9.82 9.05
CA ILE A 73 9.05 9.09 8.65
C ILE A 73 10.02 10.12 8.09
N HIS A 74 11.22 10.20 8.69
CA HIS A 74 12.23 11.16 8.27
C HIS A 74 12.60 10.96 6.78
N PRO A 75 12.77 12.03 5.97
CA PRO A 75 13.05 11.90 4.54
C PRO A 75 14.28 11.03 4.23
N ALA A 76 15.34 11.14 5.05
CA ALA A 76 16.55 10.32 4.91
C ALA A 76 16.34 8.82 5.18
N MET A 77 15.16 8.42 5.66
CA MET A 77 14.76 7.02 5.84
C MET A 77 13.78 6.57 4.73
N SER A 78 13.55 7.40 3.71
CA SER A 78 12.67 7.11 2.58
C SER A 78 13.45 7.14 1.26
N ASP A 79 13.02 6.31 0.31
CA ASP A 79 13.53 6.23 -1.07
C ASP A 79 13.31 7.54 -1.85
N ASP A 80 12.34 8.36 -1.42
CA ASP A 80 12.01 9.66 -1.99
C ASP A 80 12.33 10.77 -0.98
N ILE A 81 13.54 11.33 -1.07
CA ILE A 81 14.01 12.39 -0.17
C ILE A 81 13.21 13.70 -0.30
N GLU A 82 12.44 13.85 -1.38
CA GLU A 82 11.54 14.99 -1.62
C GLU A 82 10.15 14.74 -1.03
N ALA A 83 9.94 13.61 -0.34
CA ALA A 83 8.70 13.24 0.31
C ALA A 83 8.90 12.83 1.77
N VAL A 84 7.82 12.92 2.54
CA VAL A 84 7.72 12.28 3.86
C VAL A 84 6.39 11.57 4.01
N GLU A 85 6.39 10.44 4.71
CA GLU A 85 5.15 9.78 5.13
C GLU A 85 4.73 10.31 6.50
N ILE A 86 3.47 10.75 6.62
CA ILE A 86 2.83 11.14 7.87
C ILE A 86 1.74 10.15 8.25
N GLY A 87 1.63 9.87 9.54
CA GLY A 87 0.52 9.12 10.11
C GLY A 87 0.05 9.69 11.44
N TYR A 88 -1.14 9.28 11.86
CA TYR A 88 -1.70 9.70 13.13
C TYR A 88 -2.66 8.64 13.71
N ALA A 89 -2.79 8.66 15.03
CA ALA A 89 -3.75 7.86 15.79
C ALA A 89 -4.31 8.71 16.93
N ILE A 90 -5.58 8.54 17.28
CA ILE A 90 -6.25 9.27 18.36
C ILE A 90 -7.14 8.29 19.14
N ALA A 91 -7.26 8.49 20.47
CA ALA A 91 -8.14 7.70 21.32
C ALA A 91 -9.60 7.74 20.83
N VAL A 92 -10.32 6.64 21.00
CA VAL A 92 -11.67 6.45 20.44
C VAL A 92 -12.65 7.52 20.93
N GLU A 93 -12.56 7.95 22.19
CA GLU A 93 -13.45 8.99 22.74
C GLU A 93 -13.35 10.34 22.01
N TYR A 94 -12.24 10.60 21.30
CA TYR A 94 -11.98 11.86 20.60
C TYR A 94 -12.27 11.78 19.09
N TRP A 95 -12.75 10.65 18.58
CA TRP A 95 -13.10 10.49 17.17
C TRP A 95 -14.29 11.36 16.76
N GLY A 96 -14.29 11.82 15.51
CA GLY A 96 -15.39 12.63 14.96
C GLY A 96 -15.42 14.09 15.44
N GLN A 97 -14.54 14.49 16.37
CA GLN A 97 -14.52 15.84 16.95
C GLN A 97 -13.61 16.83 16.20
N GLY A 98 -13.00 16.42 15.08
CA GLY A 98 -12.13 17.28 14.26
C GLY A 98 -10.71 17.48 14.80
N ILE A 99 -10.33 16.80 15.89
CA ILE A 99 -9.02 16.93 16.55
C ILE A 99 -7.89 16.51 15.61
N ALA A 100 -7.98 15.35 14.98
CA ALA A 100 -6.96 14.87 14.04
C ALA A 100 -6.75 15.85 12.87
N THR A 101 -7.82 16.41 12.31
CA THR A 101 -7.73 17.43 11.26
C THR A 101 -6.98 18.67 11.76
N LYS A 102 -7.27 19.14 12.98
CA LYS A 102 -6.58 20.29 13.55
C LYS A 102 -5.10 19.99 13.82
N ALA A 103 -4.80 18.81 14.35
CA ALA A 103 -3.44 18.33 14.59
C ALA A 103 -2.63 18.31 13.27
N LEU A 104 -3.16 17.71 12.21
CA LEU A 104 -2.51 17.69 10.89
C LEU A 104 -2.27 19.10 10.35
N LYS A 105 -3.27 19.99 10.41
CA LYS A 105 -3.11 21.40 9.98
C LYS A 105 -2.07 22.17 10.77
N MET A 106 -1.84 21.82 12.03
CA MET A 106 -0.76 22.40 12.84
C MET A 106 0.61 21.82 12.48
N ALA A 107 0.66 20.53 12.10
CA ALA A 107 1.90 19.82 11.79
C ALA A 107 2.43 20.16 10.39
N ILE A 108 1.60 20.10 9.35
CA ILE A 108 1.98 20.27 7.94
C ILE A 108 2.93 21.47 7.69
N PRO A 109 2.58 22.72 8.05
CA PRO A 109 3.45 23.87 7.74
C PRO A 109 4.78 23.82 8.51
N ARG A 110 4.79 23.20 9.70
CA ARG A 110 6.01 23.00 10.48
C ARG A 110 6.89 21.92 9.89
N ILE A 111 6.32 20.83 9.36
CA ILE A 111 7.04 19.76 8.68
C ILE A 111 7.77 20.30 7.44
N PHE A 112 7.07 21.08 6.59
CA PHE A 112 7.71 21.74 5.44
C PHE A 112 8.81 22.72 5.84
N ASN A 113 8.64 23.42 6.96
CA ASN A 113 9.68 24.32 7.48
C ASN A 113 10.91 23.56 8.00
N ASP A 114 10.69 22.44 8.69
CA ASP A 114 11.76 21.63 9.30
C ASP A 114 12.51 20.78 8.25
N PHE A 115 11.84 20.43 7.15
CA PHE A 115 12.41 19.67 6.02
C PHE A 115 12.27 20.46 4.71
N PRO A 116 13.08 21.50 4.46
CA PRO A 116 12.92 22.38 3.30
C PRO A 116 13.14 21.68 1.94
N GLN A 117 13.70 20.47 1.93
CA GLN A 117 13.90 19.67 0.71
C GLN A 117 12.64 18.93 0.24
N ILE A 118 11.61 18.80 1.09
CA ILE A 118 10.41 18.06 0.71
C ILE A 118 9.50 18.95 -0.12
N VAL A 119 8.88 18.37 -1.14
CA VAL A 119 7.88 19.04 -2.00
C VAL A 119 6.48 18.49 -1.78
N LYS A 120 6.35 17.41 -1.01
CA LYS A 120 5.07 16.75 -0.72
C LYS A 120 5.09 15.95 0.59
N ILE A 121 3.93 15.83 1.22
CA ILE A 121 3.65 14.96 2.37
C ILE A 121 2.68 13.87 1.92
N ILE A 122 3.01 12.62 2.20
CA ILE A 122 2.25 11.43 1.85
C ILE A 122 1.55 10.90 3.10
N ALA A 123 0.27 10.57 3.02
CA ALA A 123 -0.44 9.86 4.08
C ALA A 123 -1.11 8.60 3.52
N CYS A 124 -0.97 7.49 4.25
CA CYS A 124 -1.61 6.22 3.92
C CYS A 124 -2.78 5.97 4.87
N ALA A 125 -3.94 5.59 4.33
CA ALA A 125 -5.11 5.23 5.11
C ALA A 125 -5.80 4.00 4.55
N ILE A 126 -6.09 3.00 5.39
CA ILE A 126 -6.84 1.81 4.99
C ILE A 126 -8.18 2.24 4.38
N SER A 127 -8.52 1.71 3.20
CA SER A 127 -9.76 2.01 2.44
C SER A 127 -11.07 1.94 3.22
N LYS A 128 -11.15 1.02 4.19
CA LYS A 128 -12.34 0.87 5.03
C LYS A 128 -12.47 2.01 6.05
N ASN A 129 -11.39 2.74 6.33
CA ASN A 129 -11.34 3.83 7.30
C ASN A 129 -11.83 5.16 6.71
N LYS A 130 -13.15 5.22 6.44
CA LYS A 130 -13.86 6.44 5.99
C LYS A 130 -13.70 7.65 6.91
N ALA A 131 -13.34 7.44 8.18
CA ALA A 131 -13.07 8.54 9.09
C ALA A 131 -11.73 9.21 8.75
N SER A 132 -10.66 8.41 8.55
CA SER A 132 -9.33 8.91 8.20
C SER A 132 -9.32 9.62 6.84
N HIS A 133 -10.03 9.08 5.84
CA HIS A 133 -10.18 9.73 4.53
C HIS A 133 -10.73 11.17 4.66
N ARG A 134 -11.80 11.34 5.44
CA ARG A 134 -12.40 12.67 5.68
C ARG A 134 -11.49 13.60 6.46
N VAL A 135 -10.67 13.06 7.37
CA VAL A 135 -9.68 13.86 8.12
C VAL A 135 -8.60 14.37 7.18
N LEU A 136 -8.04 13.50 6.32
CA LEU A 136 -6.99 13.83 5.35
C LEU A 136 -7.49 14.87 4.34
N GLU A 137 -8.67 14.65 3.74
CA GLU A 137 -9.29 15.62 2.82
C GLU A 137 -9.48 17.00 3.49
N LYS A 138 -10.02 17.03 4.72
CA LYS A 138 -10.20 18.29 5.46
C LYS A 138 -8.90 18.95 5.88
N ALA A 139 -7.82 18.17 6.04
CA ALA A 139 -6.49 18.66 6.33
C ALA A 139 -5.77 19.22 5.09
N GLY A 140 -6.36 19.07 3.90
CA GLY A 140 -5.81 19.60 2.64
C GLY A 140 -5.08 18.56 1.81
N PHE A 141 -5.16 17.27 2.16
CA PHE A 141 -4.62 16.23 1.30
C PHE A 141 -5.58 15.91 0.14
N HIS A 142 -4.99 15.59 -1.00
CA HIS A 142 -5.68 15.11 -2.18
C HIS A 142 -5.44 13.61 -2.35
N TYR A 143 -6.50 12.86 -2.62
CA TYR A 143 -6.36 11.45 -2.97
C TYR A 143 -5.65 11.33 -4.33
N GLU A 144 -4.59 10.53 -4.39
CA GLU A 144 -3.82 10.35 -5.62
C GLU A 144 -3.95 8.94 -6.19
N ARG A 145 -3.71 7.92 -5.36
CA ARG A 145 -3.71 6.50 -5.77
C ARG A 145 -4.04 5.57 -4.61
N SER A 146 -4.23 4.29 -4.88
CA SER A 146 -4.33 3.23 -3.85
C SER A 146 -3.22 2.21 -4.03
N LEU A 147 -2.49 1.85 -2.97
CA LEU A 147 -1.37 0.89 -3.05
C LEU A 147 -1.09 0.14 -1.74
N THR A 148 -0.81 -1.17 -1.89
CA THR A 148 -0.08 -2.10 -0.99
C THR A 148 -0.86 -2.82 0.14
N TRP A 149 -0.67 -4.15 0.23
CA TRP A 149 -1.30 -5.06 1.20
C TRP A 149 -0.34 -6.10 1.79
N HIS A 150 -0.64 -6.56 3.01
CA HIS A 150 -0.05 -7.70 3.72
C HIS A 150 -1.13 -8.75 3.98
N GLY A 151 -0.87 -10.04 3.76
CA GLY A 151 -1.64 -10.98 4.57
C GLY A 151 -1.34 -12.45 4.47
N ASP A 152 -1.96 -13.12 5.44
CA ASP A 152 -1.86 -14.55 5.71
C ASP A 152 -2.62 -15.37 4.66
N PHE A 153 -1.89 -16.21 3.94
CA PHE A 153 -2.48 -17.14 2.98
C PHE A 153 -2.74 -18.51 3.61
N LYS A 154 -3.99 -18.97 3.51
CA LYS A 154 -4.31 -20.39 3.65
C LYS A 154 -4.28 -21.04 2.28
N GLU A 155 -3.58 -22.17 2.19
CA GLU A 155 -3.46 -22.99 0.99
C GLU A 155 -4.86 -23.47 0.53
N TYR A 156 -5.25 -23.13 -0.70
CA TYR A 156 -6.47 -23.65 -1.30
C TYR A 156 -6.10 -24.75 -2.30
N GLY A 157 -6.49 -25.98 -1.97
CA GLY A 157 -6.17 -27.18 -2.74
C GLY A 157 -6.55 -27.07 -4.23
N ASN A 158 -5.61 -27.47 -5.07
CA ASN A 158 -5.70 -27.42 -6.53
C ASN A 158 -6.63 -28.54 -7.05
N LYS A 159 -7.90 -28.21 -7.33
CA LYS A 159 -8.77 -29.05 -8.17
C LYS A 159 -8.71 -28.54 -9.62
N SER A 160 -8.20 -29.39 -10.50
CA SER A 160 -8.13 -29.29 -11.97
C SER A 160 -8.81 -28.06 -12.54
N SER A 161 -8.03 -26.99 -12.73
CA SER A 161 -8.50 -25.79 -13.40
C SER A 161 -7.94 -25.71 -14.80
N ARG A 162 -8.80 -25.39 -15.78
CA ARG A 162 -8.39 -25.00 -17.14
C ARG A 162 -7.37 -23.86 -17.17
N ILE A 163 -7.22 -23.13 -16.06
CA ILE A 163 -6.30 -22.01 -15.89
C ILE A 163 -4.94 -22.50 -15.38
N SER A 164 -3.86 -22.05 -16.01
CA SER A 164 -2.47 -22.33 -15.60
C SER A 164 -1.60 -21.07 -15.68
N LEU A 165 -0.46 -21.11 -15.00
CA LEU A 165 0.60 -20.10 -15.08
C LEU A 165 1.88 -20.77 -15.58
N ARG A 166 2.45 -20.28 -16.68
CA ARG A 166 3.69 -20.83 -17.26
C ARG A 166 4.58 -19.74 -17.89
N PRO A 167 5.88 -19.98 -18.07
CA PRO A 167 6.72 -19.11 -18.88
C PRO A 167 6.15 -18.89 -20.28
N PHE A 168 6.42 -17.71 -20.86
CA PHE A 168 6.09 -17.44 -22.25
C PHE A 168 6.93 -18.28 -23.20
N ARG A 169 6.32 -18.64 -24.33
CA ARG A 169 6.96 -19.30 -25.47
C ARG A 169 6.93 -18.32 -26.64
N LEU A 170 7.93 -18.40 -27.53
CA LEU A 170 7.92 -17.57 -28.76
C LEU A 170 6.69 -17.84 -29.63
N THR A 171 6.11 -19.05 -29.54
CA THR A 171 4.87 -19.43 -30.21
C THR A 171 3.63 -18.72 -29.68
N ASP A 172 3.71 -18.07 -28.51
CA ASP A 172 2.60 -17.29 -27.95
C ASP A 172 2.45 -15.93 -28.66
N VAL A 173 3.31 -15.57 -29.62
CA VAL A 173 3.33 -14.25 -30.28
C VAL A 173 1.95 -13.80 -30.80
N ASP A 174 1.21 -14.70 -31.44
CA ASP A 174 -0.10 -14.39 -32.00
C ASP A 174 -1.15 -14.18 -30.91
N ASP A 175 -1.07 -14.96 -29.82
CA ASP A 175 -1.93 -14.79 -28.66
C ASP A 175 -1.62 -13.50 -27.89
N ILE A 176 -0.33 -13.13 -27.78
CA ILE A 176 0.08 -11.86 -27.15
C ILE A 176 -0.50 -10.67 -27.89
N LEU A 177 -0.46 -10.67 -29.22
CA LEU A 177 -1.02 -9.57 -30.01
C LEU A 177 -2.53 -9.36 -29.78
N LEU A 178 -3.28 -10.41 -29.42
CA LEU A 178 -4.70 -10.28 -29.13
C LEU A 178 -4.99 -9.46 -27.89
N TRP A 179 -4.13 -9.53 -26.86
CA TRP A 179 -4.34 -8.79 -25.62
C TRP A 179 -3.40 -7.60 -25.45
N ALA A 180 -2.14 -7.69 -25.86
CA ALA A 180 -1.16 -6.61 -25.78
C ALA A 180 -1.33 -5.57 -26.89
N GLY A 181 -2.01 -5.93 -27.99
CA GLY A 181 -2.39 -5.01 -29.07
C GLY A 181 -3.72 -4.28 -28.82
N ASP A 182 -4.46 -4.65 -27.78
CA ASP A 182 -5.74 -4.00 -27.45
C ASP A 182 -5.52 -2.84 -26.48
N LYS A 183 -5.76 -1.61 -26.96
CA LYS A 183 -5.66 -0.40 -26.13
C LYS A 183 -6.52 -0.41 -24.87
N ARG A 184 -7.62 -1.18 -24.86
CA ARG A 184 -8.46 -1.34 -23.65
C ARG A 184 -7.71 -2.08 -22.56
N VAL A 185 -6.86 -3.04 -22.93
CA VAL A 185 -6.00 -3.78 -22.00
C VAL A 185 -4.81 -2.92 -21.59
N THR A 186 -4.13 -2.28 -22.55
CA THR A 186 -2.89 -1.53 -22.28
C THR A 186 -3.10 -0.16 -21.65
N SER A 187 -4.30 0.42 -21.73
CA SER A 187 -4.60 1.73 -21.11
C SER A 187 -4.42 1.80 -19.60
N THR A 188 -4.29 0.66 -18.92
CA THR A 188 -4.14 0.58 -17.45
C THR A 188 -2.79 0.03 -16.99
N ILE A 189 -1.87 -0.23 -17.92
CA ILE A 189 -0.52 -0.73 -17.64
C ILE A 189 0.53 0.27 -18.15
N ARG A 190 1.79 0.14 -17.71
CA ARG A 190 2.82 1.18 -17.88
C ARG A 190 3.64 1.08 -19.17
N TRP A 191 3.28 0.22 -20.11
CA TRP A 191 4.01 0.03 -21.36
C TRP A 191 3.14 0.27 -22.60
N ASP A 192 3.79 0.30 -23.76
CA ASP A 192 3.14 0.58 -25.03
C ASP A 192 2.28 -0.58 -25.56
N THR A 193 1.35 -0.22 -26.44
CA THR A 193 0.51 -1.19 -27.16
C THR A 193 1.33 -1.87 -28.25
N LEU A 194 1.39 -3.19 -28.24
CA LEU A 194 2.15 -3.96 -29.22
C LEU A 194 1.33 -4.09 -30.50
N THR A 195 1.82 -3.54 -31.60
CA THR A 195 1.11 -3.46 -32.88
C THR A 195 1.62 -4.42 -33.94
N THR A 196 2.83 -4.96 -33.77
CA THR A 196 3.48 -5.85 -34.73
C THR A 196 3.97 -7.17 -34.10
N LYS A 197 4.12 -8.22 -34.91
CA LYS A 197 4.66 -9.51 -34.45
C LYS A 197 6.10 -9.35 -33.96
N GLU A 198 6.86 -8.47 -34.58
CA GLU A 198 8.24 -8.15 -34.21
C GLU A 198 8.31 -7.55 -32.81
N GLU A 199 7.45 -6.56 -32.50
CA GLU A 199 7.31 -5.98 -31.16
C GLU A 199 6.91 -7.04 -30.13
N ALA A 200 5.94 -7.90 -30.45
CA ALA A 200 5.51 -8.99 -29.56
C ALA A 200 6.62 -10.03 -29.33
N LEU A 201 7.41 -10.37 -30.35
CA LEU A 201 8.55 -11.28 -30.21
C LEU A 201 9.68 -10.66 -29.38
N SER A 202 9.98 -9.38 -29.58
CA SER A 202 10.96 -8.64 -28.76
C SER A 202 10.49 -8.59 -27.31
N PHE A 203 9.22 -8.26 -27.07
CA PHE A 203 8.61 -8.28 -25.75
C PHE A 203 8.74 -9.66 -25.05
N ILE A 204 8.47 -10.77 -25.74
CA ILE A 204 8.67 -12.11 -25.15
C ILE A 204 10.14 -12.33 -24.80
N LYS A 205 11.06 -12.06 -25.73
CA LYS A 205 12.49 -12.39 -25.59
C LYS A 205 13.20 -11.53 -24.54
N GLU A 206 12.89 -10.25 -24.51
CA GLU A 206 13.64 -9.26 -23.75
C GLU A 206 12.99 -8.94 -22.41
N VAL A 207 11.65 -8.99 -22.35
CA VAL A 207 10.92 -8.68 -21.11
C VAL A 207 10.50 -9.94 -20.39
N CYS A 208 9.92 -10.93 -21.08
CA CYS A 208 9.31 -12.07 -20.40
C CYS A 208 10.30 -13.18 -20.04
N VAL A 209 11.03 -13.71 -21.03
CA VAL A 209 11.93 -14.86 -20.85
C VAL A 209 13.00 -14.64 -19.77
N PRO A 210 13.62 -13.45 -19.63
CA PRO A 210 14.65 -13.24 -18.61
C PRO A 210 14.13 -13.19 -17.17
N GLN A 211 12.81 -13.03 -16.97
CA GLN A 211 12.21 -12.75 -15.67
C GLN A 211 11.34 -13.94 -15.22
N PRO A 212 11.72 -14.69 -14.16
CA PRO A 212 11.02 -15.92 -13.75
C PRO A 212 9.53 -15.75 -13.48
N TRP A 213 9.14 -14.56 -13.04
CA TRP A 213 7.76 -14.22 -12.69
C TRP A 213 7.04 -13.39 -13.74
N HIS A 214 7.62 -13.22 -14.94
CA HIS A 214 6.90 -12.74 -16.11
C HIS A 214 6.30 -13.93 -16.84
N VAL A 215 5.11 -14.33 -16.40
CA VAL A 215 4.46 -15.58 -16.82
C VAL A 215 3.15 -15.33 -17.56
N SER A 216 2.86 -16.22 -18.51
CA SER A 216 1.59 -16.25 -19.21
C SER A 216 0.50 -16.78 -18.29
N ILE A 217 -0.64 -16.10 -18.28
CA ILE A 217 -1.89 -16.64 -17.75
C ILE A 217 -2.54 -17.39 -18.90
N CYS A 218 -2.75 -18.69 -18.75
CA CYS A 218 -3.26 -19.53 -19.83
C CYS A 218 -4.63 -20.13 -19.52
N ILE A 219 -5.40 -20.41 -20.58
CA ILE A 219 -6.55 -21.32 -20.56
C ILE A 219 -6.30 -22.43 -21.58
N ASP A 220 -6.32 -23.68 -21.14
CA ASP A 220 -6.06 -24.85 -22.00
C ASP A 220 -4.75 -24.69 -22.82
N ASP A 221 -3.69 -24.23 -22.15
CA ASP A 221 -2.35 -23.92 -22.69
C ASP A 221 -2.26 -22.73 -23.67
N ARG A 222 -3.38 -22.10 -24.02
CA ARG A 222 -3.42 -20.86 -24.81
C ARG A 222 -3.12 -19.64 -23.95
N SER A 223 -2.24 -18.74 -24.40
CA SER A 223 -1.90 -17.51 -23.66
C SER A 223 -3.04 -16.51 -23.76
N ILE A 224 -3.59 -16.05 -22.63
CA ILE A 224 -4.72 -15.12 -22.60
C ILE A 224 -4.44 -13.85 -21.80
N GLY A 225 -3.22 -13.73 -21.29
CA GLY A 225 -2.81 -12.60 -20.50
C GLY A 225 -1.45 -12.81 -19.88
N PHE A 226 -1.14 -11.88 -18.99
CA PHE A 226 0.17 -11.72 -18.40
C PHE A 226 0.05 -11.51 -16.90
N LEU A 227 0.92 -12.15 -16.14
CA LEU A 227 1.17 -11.86 -14.74
C LEU A 227 2.66 -11.57 -14.61
N TRP A 228 2.99 -10.46 -13.97
CA TRP A 228 4.37 -10.08 -13.71
C TRP A 228 4.60 -9.77 -12.26
N VAL A 229 5.81 -10.08 -11.80
CA VAL A 229 6.34 -9.60 -10.54
C VAL A 229 7.60 -8.81 -10.85
N ILE A 230 7.61 -7.56 -10.40
CA ILE A 230 8.83 -6.77 -10.35
C ILE A 230 9.36 -6.93 -8.93
N HIS A 231 10.48 -7.64 -8.81
CA HIS A 231 11.31 -7.47 -7.63
C HIS A 231 11.85 -6.05 -7.73
N PRO A 232 11.70 -5.21 -6.71
CA PRO A 232 12.47 -4.00 -6.64
C PRO A 232 13.93 -4.40 -6.43
N ALA A 233 14.64 -4.67 -7.53
CA ALA A 233 16.08 -4.53 -7.54
C ALA A 233 16.47 -3.03 -7.49
N MET A 234 15.46 -2.14 -7.51
CA MET A 234 15.57 -0.68 -7.58
C MET A 234 14.59 0.07 -6.64
N SER A 235 14.03 -0.57 -5.61
CA SER A 235 13.40 0.13 -4.47
C SER A 235 14.05 -0.33 -3.18
N ASP A 236 14.16 0.55 -2.17
CA ASP A 236 14.86 0.24 -0.92
C ASP A 236 14.06 -0.72 -0.02
N ASP A 237 12.80 -1.03 -0.40
CA ASP A 237 11.95 -2.03 0.24
C ASP A 237 12.24 -3.46 -0.27
N ILE A 238 13.38 -4.01 0.17
CA ILE A 238 13.83 -5.38 -0.14
C ILE A 238 12.88 -6.49 0.36
N GLU A 239 11.90 -6.14 1.20
CA GLU A 239 10.92 -7.06 1.79
C GLU A 239 9.59 -7.08 1.02
N ALA A 240 9.53 -6.45 -0.16
CA ALA A 240 8.33 -6.35 -0.97
C ALA A 240 8.58 -6.71 -2.44
N VAL A 241 7.54 -7.16 -3.13
CA VAL A 241 7.50 -7.19 -4.60
C VAL A 241 6.23 -6.53 -5.13
N GLU A 242 6.29 -5.94 -6.32
CA GLU A 242 5.10 -5.46 -7.03
C GLU A 242 4.59 -6.53 -8.01
N ILE A 243 3.33 -6.93 -7.86
CA ILE A 243 2.63 -7.82 -8.79
C ILE A 243 1.67 -7.01 -9.67
N GLY A 244 1.66 -7.33 -10.96
CA GLY A 244 0.68 -6.82 -11.91
C GLY A 244 0.13 -7.93 -12.79
N TYR A 245 -1.00 -7.64 -13.44
CA TYR A 245 -1.60 -8.56 -14.40
C TYR A 245 -2.37 -7.82 -15.49
N ALA A 246 -2.51 -8.48 -16.64
CA ALA A 246 -3.34 -8.08 -17.77
C ALA A 246 -4.01 -9.32 -18.36
N ILE A 247 -5.24 -9.17 -18.86
CA ILE A 247 -6.04 -10.26 -19.43
C ILE A 247 -6.74 -9.73 -20.69
N ALA A 248 -6.87 -10.56 -21.73
CA ALA A 248 -7.61 -10.19 -22.95
C ALA A 248 -9.07 -9.84 -22.63
N VAL A 249 -9.65 -8.92 -23.40
CA VAL A 249 -10.97 -8.34 -23.11
C VAL A 249 -12.08 -9.40 -23.08
N GLU A 250 -12.03 -10.41 -23.95
CA GLU A 250 -13.04 -11.48 -23.96
C GLU A 250 -13.09 -12.30 -22.67
N TYR A 251 -12.03 -12.27 -21.86
CA TYR A 251 -11.90 -13.01 -20.60
C TYR A 251 -12.21 -12.17 -19.35
N TRP A 252 -12.58 -10.90 -19.52
CA TRP A 252 -12.93 -10.03 -18.39
C TRP A 252 -14.21 -10.48 -17.68
N GLY A 253 -14.26 -10.25 -16.36
CA GLY A 253 -15.43 -10.58 -15.54
C GLY A 253 -15.60 -12.08 -15.21
N GLN A 254 -14.75 -12.96 -15.77
CA GLN A 254 -14.87 -14.42 -15.60
C GLN A 254 -14.10 -14.96 -14.37
N GLY A 255 -13.50 -14.10 -13.55
CA GLY A 255 -12.75 -14.49 -12.34
C GLY A 255 -11.35 -15.06 -12.60
N ILE A 256 -10.88 -15.06 -13.85
CA ILE A 256 -9.58 -15.62 -14.26
C ILE A 256 -8.42 -14.92 -13.56
N ALA A 257 -8.37 -13.58 -13.60
CA ALA A 257 -7.29 -12.82 -12.96
C ALA A 257 -7.22 -13.08 -11.44
N THR A 258 -8.36 -13.16 -10.75
CA THR A 258 -8.42 -13.50 -9.32
C THR A 258 -7.83 -14.89 -9.06
N LYS A 259 -8.13 -15.87 -9.92
CA LYS A 259 -7.58 -17.22 -9.78
C LYS A 259 -6.08 -17.26 -10.06
N ALA A 260 -5.63 -16.57 -11.11
CA ALA A 260 -4.22 -16.43 -11.45
C ALA A 260 -3.42 -15.84 -10.28
N LEU A 261 -3.90 -14.75 -9.67
CA LEU A 261 -3.29 -14.16 -8.48
C LEU A 261 -3.22 -15.15 -7.31
N LYS A 262 -4.32 -15.85 -6.99
CA LYS A 262 -4.33 -16.85 -5.91
C LYS A 262 -3.38 -18.03 -6.16
N MET A 263 -3.12 -18.37 -7.42
CA MET A 263 -2.14 -19.40 -7.79
C MET A 263 -0.71 -18.88 -7.71
N ALA A 264 -0.47 -17.61 -8.05
CA ALA A 264 0.85 -16.99 -8.06
C ALA A 264 1.35 -16.69 -6.65
N ILE A 265 0.52 -16.09 -5.79
CA ILE A 265 0.97 -15.51 -4.53
C ILE A 265 1.70 -16.51 -3.61
N PRO A 266 1.19 -17.71 -3.30
CA PRO A 266 1.90 -18.65 -2.43
C PRO A 266 3.26 -19.08 -3.01
N ARG A 267 3.34 -19.20 -4.34
CA ARG A 267 4.57 -19.54 -5.05
C ARG A 267 5.57 -18.38 -5.03
N ILE A 268 5.11 -17.13 -5.14
CA ILE A 268 5.96 -15.94 -5.04
C ILE A 268 6.62 -15.89 -3.66
N PHE A 269 5.87 -16.06 -2.57
CA PHE A 269 6.45 -16.12 -1.21
C PHE A 269 7.44 -17.28 -1.03
N ASN A 270 7.18 -18.41 -1.68
CA ASN A 270 8.12 -19.54 -1.67
C ASN A 270 9.41 -19.25 -2.43
N ASP A 271 9.32 -18.57 -3.58
CA ASP A 271 10.47 -18.25 -4.44
C ASP A 271 11.27 -17.05 -3.90
N PHE A 272 10.63 -16.16 -3.14
CA PHE A 272 11.23 -15.01 -2.48
C PHE A 272 10.98 -15.05 -0.96
N PRO A 273 11.67 -15.91 -0.21
CA PRO A 273 11.42 -16.06 1.22
C PRO A 273 11.72 -14.80 2.06
N GLN A 274 12.45 -13.83 1.49
CA GLN A 274 12.76 -12.55 2.12
C GLN A 274 11.60 -11.55 2.13
N ILE A 275 10.59 -11.74 1.27
CA ILE A 275 9.48 -10.78 1.22
C ILE A 275 8.45 -11.08 2.30
N VAL A 276 7.94 -10.02 2.90
CA VAL A 276 6.86 -10.08 3.90
C VAL A 276 5.54 -9.54 3.33
N LYS A 277 5.56 -8.99 2.10
CA LYS A 277 4.37 -8.41 1.45
C LYS A 277 4.44 -8.42 -0.09
N ILE A 278 3.25 -8.37 -0.71
CA ILE A 278 3.09 -8.21 -2.17
C ILE A 278 2.23 -6.98 -2.44
N ILE A 279 2.75 -6.09 -3.26
CA ILE A 279 2.15 -4.82 -3.66
C ILE A 279 1.43 -5.00 -5.00
N ALA A 280 0.24 -4.41 -5.17
CA ALA A 280 -0.39 -4.29 -6.48
C ALA A 280 -0.86 -2.86 -6.71
N CYS A 281 -0.62 -2.34 -7.91
CA CYS A 281 -0.99 -0.98 -8.31
C CYS A 281 -2.17 -1.02 -9.27
N ALA A 282 -3.25 -0.32 -8.95
CA ALA A 282 -4.35 -0.09 -9.88
C ALA A 282 -4.68 1.40 -9.92
N ILE A 283 -4.89 1.93 -11.13
CA ILE A 283 -5.35 3.30 -11.29
C ILE A 283 -6.74 3.45 -10.66
N SER A 284 -7.00 4.57 -10.00
CA SER A 284 -8.21 4.79 -9.20
C SER A 284 -9.53 4.59 -9.96
N LYS A 285 -9.53 4.85 -11.28
CA LYS A 285 -10.69 4.66 -12.16
C LYS A 285 -10.96 3.20 -12.51
N ASN A 286 -10.00 2.29 -12.31
CA ASN A 286 -10.12 0.87 -12.68
C ASN A 286 -10.82 0.04 -11.59
N LYS A 287 -12.12 0.27 -11.43
CA LYS A 287 -12.99 -0.46 -10.49
C LYS A 287 -13.00 -1.97 -10.70
N ALA A 288 -12.65 -2.46 -11.90
CA ALA A 288 -12.59 -3.88 -12.18
C ALA A 288 -11.37 -4.54 -11.54
N SER A 289 -10.18 -3.95 -11.71
CA SER A 289 -8.95 -4.46 -11.10
C SER A 289 -9.00 -4.42 -9.59
N HIS A 290 -9.55 -3.34 -9.04
CA HIS A 290 -9.93 -3.17 -7.64
C HIS A 290 -10.67 -4.39 -7.06
N ARG A 291 -11.77 -4.83 -7.70
CA ARG A 291 -12.53 -6.01 -7.27
C ARG A 291 -11.75 -7.33 -7.42
N VAL A 292 -10.90 -7.44 -8.44
CA VAL A 292 -10.07 -8.64 -8.66
C VAL A 292 -9.08 -8.80 -7.53
N LEU A 293 -8.38 -7.71 -7.18
CA LEU A 293 -7.42 -7.66 -6.09
C LEU A 293 -8.12 -7.96 -4.75
N GLU A 294 -9.25 -7.31 -4.44
CA GLU A 294 -10.05 -7.62 -3.24
C GLU A 294 -10.38 -9.12 -3.11
N LYS A 295 -10.89 -9.73 -4.20
CA LYS A 295 -11.24 -11.15 -4.19
C LYS A 295 -10.03 -12.09 -4.14
N ALA A 296 -8.87 -11.63 -4.60
CA ALA A 296 -7.60 -12.34 -4.50
C ALA A 296 -7.00 -12.27 -3.09
N GLY A 297 -7.57 -11.43 -2.21
CA GLY A 297 -7.16 -11.28 -0.83
C GLY A 297 -6.49 -9.95 -0.55
N PHE A 298 -6.32 -9.04 -1.51
CA PHE A 298 -5.72 -7.73 -1.27
C PHE A 298 -6.72 -6.79 -0.56
N HIS A 299 -6.22 -5.90 0.30
CA HIS A 299 -7.01 -4.81 0.87
C HIS A 299 -6.34 -3.48 0.48
N TYR A 300 -7.11 -2.42 0.19
CA TYR A 300 -6.47 -1.15 -0.18
C TYR A 300 -5.98 -0.39 1.05
N ASP A 301 -4.79 0.17 0.92
CA ASP A 301 -4.44 1.48 1.46
C ASP A 301 -4.68 2.56 0.39
N MET A 302 -5.24 3.69 0.81
CA MET A 302 -5.45 4.88 0.00
C MET A 302 -4.34 5.88 0.31
N ILE A 303 -3.66 6.35 -0.73
CA ILE A 303 -2.55 7.30 -0.66
C ILE A 303 -3.07 8.70 -0.94
N TYR A 304 -2.75 9.58 -0.02
CA TYR A 304 -3.13 10.98 0.02
C TYR A 304 -1.87 11.83 -0.05
N ILE A 305 -1.86 12.88 -0.87
CA ILE A 305 -0.72 13.78 -1.02
C ILE A 305 -1.14 15.21 -0.69
N ASN A 306 -0.29 15.90 0.07
CA ASN A 306 -0.38 17.34 0.34
C ASN A 306 0.92 18.02 -0.14
N TYR A 307 0.80 19.16 -0.81
CA TYR A 307 1.90 19.94 -1.36
C TYR A 307 2.06 21.25 -0.59
#